data_AF-A0A1C7F8I5-F1
#
_entry.id   AF-A0A1C7F8I5-F1
#
_cell.length_a   1.000
_cell.length_b   1.000
_cell.length_c   1.000
_cell.angle_alpha   90.00
_cell.angle_beta   90.00
_cell.angle_gamma   90.00
#
_symmetry.space_group_name_H-M   'P 1'
#
loop_
_entity.id
_entity.type
_entity.pdbx_description
1 polymer ?
#
loop_
_entity_poly.entity_id
_entity_poly.type
_entity_poly.pdbx_seq_one_letter_code
_entity_poly.pdbx_strand_id
1 'polypeptide(L)' 'MTQSVSGLDNAPDEIKLAVDLIYLLESNEVDPQTALAALEIVQSDLQAKLATQA' A
#
# COMPACT_ATOMS: atom_id res chain seq x y z
N MET A 1 2.41 13.96 -24.84
CA MET A 1 2.39 12.49 -24.98
C MET A 1 1.82 11.94 -23.68
N THR A 2 0.77 11.10 -23.80
CA THR A 2 0.24 10.10 -22.84
C THR A 2 -0.03 10.57 -21.40
N GLN A 3 -1.26 10.99 -21.05
CA GLN A 3 -2.33 10.15 -20.46
C GLN A 3 -1.88 9.29 -19.26
N SER A 4 -2.22 9.72 -18.03
CA SER A 4 -2.38 8.82 -16.87
C SER A 4 -3.01 9.42 -15.61
N VAL A 5 -3.30 10.73 -15.54
CA VAL A 5 -3.80 11.35 -14.29
C VAL A 5 -5.29 11.07 -13.97
N SER A 6 -6.07 10.47 -14.86
CA SER A 6 -7.53 10.33 -14.68
C SER A 6 -8.01 8.97 -14.12
N GLY A 7 -7.10 8.04 -13.83
CA GLY A 7 -7.46 6.69 -13.36
C GLY A 7 -7.50 6.52 -11.84
N LEU A 8 -6.59 7.18 -11.13
CA LEU A 8 -6.44 7.00 -9.67
C LEU A 8 -7.53 7.68 -8.86
N ASP A 9 -8.01 8.86 -9.26
CA ASP A 9 -9.03 9.60 -8.51
C ASP A 9 -10.34 8.80 -8.33
N ASN A 10 -10.68 7.95 -9.30
CA ASN A 10 -11.86 7.08 -9.27
C ASN A 10 -11.56 5.64 -8.82
N ALA A 11 -10.32 5.32 -8.47
CA ALA A 11 -9.97 3.99 -8.00
C ALA A 11 -10.50 3.74 -6.57
N PRO A 12 -10.75 2.47 -6.20
CA PRO A 12 -11.03 2.10 -4.82
C PRO A 12 -9.93 2.58 -3.87
N ASP A 13 -10.29 2.86 -2.61
CA ASP A 13 -9.38 3.44 -1.63
C ASP A 13 -8.16 2.54 -1.36
N GLU A 14 -8.35 1.22 -1.40
CA GLU A 14 -7.27 0.24 -1.27
C GLU A 14 -6.25 0.31 -2.42
N ILE A 15 -6.71 0.65 -3.63
CA ILE A 15 -5.84 0.78 -4.80
C ILE A 15 -5.04 2.08 -4.72
N LYS A 16 -5.69 3.18 -4.33
CA LYS A 16 -5.01 4.48 -4.10
C LYS A 16 -3.93 4.34 -3.05
N LEU A 17 -4.26 3.75 -1.90
CA LEU A 17 -3.32 3.53 -0.81
C LEU A 17 -2.17 2.61 -1.22
N ALA A 18 -2.43 1.55 -1.98
CA ALA A 18 -1.37 0.69 -2.48
C ALA A 18 -0.38 1.46 -3.37
N VAL A 19 -0.87 2.34 -4.25
CA VAL A 19 -0.01 3.17 -5.10
C VAL A 19 0.82 4.16 -4.27
N ASP A 20 0.22 4.81 -3.28
CA ASP A 20 0.94 5.72 -2.39
C ASP A 20 2.04 4.99 -1.59
N LEU A 21 1.74 3.78 -1.11
CA LEU A 21 2.70 2.95 -0.38
C LEU A 21 3.86 2.50 -1.28
N ILE A 22 3.57 2.08 -2.52
CA ILE A 22 4.61 1.73 -3.49
C ILE A 22 5.52 2.92 -3.74
N TYR A 23 4.95 4.09 -4.01
CA TYR A 23 5.71 5.32 -4.23
C TYR A 23 6.60 5.65 -3.03
N LEU A 24 6.08 5.52 -1.79
CA LEU A 24 6.85 5.77 -0.58
C LEU A 24 8.03 4.81 -0.43
N LEU A 25 7.82 3.51 -0.67
CA LEU A 25 8.85 2.49 -0.57
C LEU A 25 9.96 2.70 -1.60
N GLU A 26 9.58 2.99 -2.85
CA GLU A 26 10.53 3.28 -3.93
C GLU A 26 11.31 4.58 -3.66
N SER A 27 10.64 5.64 -3.19
CA SER A 27 11.28 6.93 -2.89
C SER A 27 12.28 6.86 -1.74
N ASN A 28 12.15 5.86 -0.86
CA ASN A 28 13.09 5.59 0.23
C ASN A 28 14.08 4.47 -0.10
N GLU A 29 14.13 4.02 -1.36
CA GLU A 29 15.04 2.97 -1.85
C GLU A 29 14.94 1.68 -1.03
N VAL A 30 13.74 1.36 -0.53
CA VAL A 30 13.51 0.16 0.28
C VAL A 30 13.61 -1.07 -0.61
N ASP A 31 14.46 -2.01 -0.21
CA ASP A 31 14.60 -3.29 -0.88
C ASP A 31 13.23 -4.03 -0.95
N PRO A 32 12.78 -4.52 -2.12
CA PRO A 32 11.47 -5.14 -2.27
C PRO A 32 11.23 -6.33 -1.34
N GLN A 33 12.25 -7.13 -1.03
CA GLN A 33 12.12 -8.26 -0.12
C GLN A 33 11.90 -7.78 1.31
N THR A 34 12.61 -6.72 1.71
CA THR A 34 12.39 -6.04 3.00
C THR A 34 11.00 -5.41 3.08
N ALA A 35 10.54 -4.75 2.01
CA ALA A 35 9.21 -4.17 1.93
C ALA A 35 8.10 -5.22 2.08
N LEU A 36 8.21 -6.36 1.38
CA LEU A 36 7.25 -7.46 1.50
C LEU A 36 7.17 -7.99 2.93
N ALA A 37 8.31 -8.26 3.57
CA ALA A 37 8.34 -8.73 4.95
C ALA A 37 7.71 -7.71 5.92
N ALA A 38 7.94 -6.41 5.72
CA ALA A 38 7.32 -5.37 6.53
C ALA A 38 5.80 -5.30 6.30
N LEU A 39 5.34 -5.42 5.05
CA LEU A 39 3.91 -5.42 4.71
C LEU A 39 3.16 -6.61 5.31
N GLU A 40 3.78 -7.79 5.42
CA GLU A 40 3.20 -8.95 6.12
C GLU A 40 2.97 -8.66 7.62
N ILE A 41 3.92 -7.97 8.26
CA ILE A 41 3.78 -7.55 9.67
C ILE A 41 2.64 -6.56 9.82
N VAL A 42 2.57 -5.54 8.95
CA VAL A 42 1.48 -4.54 8.95
C VAL A 42 0.13 -5.21 8.71
N GLN A 43 0.04 -6.12 7.74
CA GLN A 43 -1.18 -6.87 7.47
C GLN A 43 -1.66 -7.64 8.71
N SER A 44 -0.73 -8.32 9.39
CA SER A 44 -1.03 -9.09 10.60
C SER A 44 -1.54 -8.20 11.75
N ASP A 45 -0.94 -7.02 11.95
CA ASP A 45 -1.39 -6.05 12.96
C ASP A 45 -2.80 -5.51 12.65
N LEU A 46 -3.09 -5.18 11.40
CA LEU A 46 -4.42 -4.74 10.97
C LEU A 46 -5.47 -5.83 11.15
N GLN A 47 -5.15 -7.09 10.79
CA GLN A 47 -6.03 -8.24 11.02
C GLN A 47 -6.33 -8.44 12.50
N ALA A 48 -5.31 -8.34 13.37
CA ALA A 48 -5.50 -8.43 14.81
C ALA A 48 -6.44 -7.33 15.32
N LYS A 49 -6.28 -6.07 14.85
CA LYS A 49 -7.19 -4.96 15.22
C LYS A 49 -8.62 -5.19 14.77
N LEU A 50 -8.83 -5.78 13.60
CA LEU A 50 -10.17 -6.13 13.11
C LEU A 50 -10.80 -7.24 13.97
N ALA A 51 -10.01 -8.24 14.36
CA ALA A 51 -10.46 -9.33 15.23
C ALA A 51 -10.82 -8.85 16.65
N THR A 52 -10.13 -7.82 17.17
CA THR A 52 -10.44 -7.22 18.49
C THR A 52 -11.64 -6.28 18.48
N GLN A 53 -12.11 -5.87 17.30
CA GLN A 53 -13.28 -4.97 17.14
C GLN A 53 -14.56 -5.74 16.77
N ALA A 54 -14.53 -7.08 16.86
CA ALA A 54 -15.67 -7.97 16.64
C ALA A 54 -16.37 -8.37 17.94
#